data_AF-A0AAV5X5H4-F1
#
_entry.id   AF-A0AAV5X5H4-F1
#
_cell.length_a   1.000
_cell.length_b   1.000
_cell.length_c   1.000
_cell.angle_alpha   90.00
_cell.angle_beta   90.00
_cell.angle_gamma   90.00
#
_symmetry.space_group_name_H-M   'P 1'
#
loop_
_entity.id
_entity.type
_entity.pdbx_description
1 polymer ?
#
loop_
_entity_poly.entity_id
_entity_poly.type
_entity_poly.pdbx_seq_one_letter_code
_entity_poly.pdbx_strand_id
1 'polypeptide(L)'
;MSGGARLRICFFNRSYHPDVAATGQLLTELAEDLVGTGGHEIWVVAGPALRSPDRGRGRVSGWLPVRREDHNGVRILRARGTTFSPGRFAGRAANYMSYFFSACLAGLMLPRPDVVVALTDPPIIGLAALGAARRWRARFVFLCQDIFPEVATVLEDFRSDTVNRLLDRASRFLIGRADRVVAVGETMRARLITGKGAQPRKVTVIHNWADCAAITPGSKQNRFAQSHGLTDAFVVMHSGNLGLSQDLGTLLDAAERLRPYPDIVVLLVGDGAVRDALETQARARRLQNVRFLPYQPKEALGDSFATADVFVVSLKRDLTGYIVPSKLYGILAAGRPYVAAVDESSEVAEITTSFGCGLLAEPGDPEDLARKILVLYHDRALARRLGGRARDAALDFDRAAQVRAYDALFRELAAERTEPRVSWLKRPFDVALAALGLLVASPVAALIGLAVKLEDGGPVFYGQHRVGKGGGRFLSWKFRSMVADSDARYGPLQARDEDPRVTRVGRLLRATALDELPQLWNILKGDMSFVGPRPLLPEEIEVSGERRPLEKIPGYEARQRVRPGLTGIAQVYAPRDIPRRQKFKLDLLYVKKQSFWLDLKLIALSFWITFRAHWEHRGRKV
;
A
#
# COMPACT_ATOMS: atom_id res chain seq x y z
N MET A 1 18.89 17.09 -5.22
CA MET A 1 18.87 17.37 -3.77
C MET A 1 17.58 18.11 -3.43
N SER A 2 16.48 17.39 -3.19
CA SER A 2 15.21 18.00 -2.77
C SER A 2 15.07 17.87 -1.26
N GLY A 3 15.26 18.97 -0.54
CA GLY A 3 15.19 19.06 0.92
C GLY A 3 13.77 18.83 1.46
N GLY A 4 13.34 17.57 1.53
CA GLY A 4 12.16 17.15 2.26
C GLY A 4 12.48 16.80 3.72
N ALA A 5 11.47 16.83 4.60
CA ALA A 5 11.64 16.48 6.01
C ALA A 5 12.25 15.08 6.20
N ARG A 6 13.18 14.96 7.14
CA ARG A 6 13.77 13.67 7.53
C ARG A 6 12.71 12.79 8.18
N LEU A 7 12.41 11.65 7.55
CA LEU A 7 11.49 10.64 8.11
C LEU A 7 12.26 9.57 8.87
N ARG A 8 11.59 8.95 9.85
CA ARG A 8 12.02 7.69 10.45
C ARG A 8 11.21 6.52 9.89
N ILE A 9 11.88 5.60 9.23
CA ILE A 9 11.27 4.45 8.56
C ILE A 9 11.79 3.15 9.18
N CYS A 10 10.89 2.25 9.56
CA CYS A 10 11.23 0.96 10.15
C CYS A 10 10.80 -0.20 9.25
N PHE A 11 11.73 -1.01 8.79
CA PHE A 11 11.46 -2.21 8.00
C PHE A 11 11.43 -3.47 8.87
N PHE A 12 10.58 -4.42 8.51
CA PHE A 12 10.49 -5.74 9.09
C PHE A 12 10.66 -6.78 7.99
N ASN A 13 11.77 -7.53 8.04
CA ASN A 13 12.06 -8.62 7.13
C ASN A 13 13.07 -9.56 7.78
N ARG A 14 12.89 -10.88 7.69
CA ARG A 14 13.82 -11.83 8.31
C ARG A 14 15.21 -11.74 7.68
N SER A 15 15.27 -11.61 6.36
CA SER A 15 16.52 -11.54 5.62
C SER A 15 16.99 -10.08 5.49
N TYR A 16 18.23 -9.80 5.86
CA TYR A 16 18.90 -8.51 5.69
C TYR A 16 20.41 -8.74 5.70
N HIS A 17 21.22 -7.83 5.13
CA HIS A 17 22.68 -7.90 5.13
C HIS A 17 23.23 -8.47 6.45
N PRO A 18 24.15 -9.45 6.47
CA PRO A 18 24.88 -10.02 5.31
C PRO A 18 24.17 -11.20 4.64
N ASP A 19 22.86 -11.40 4.86
CA ASP A 19 22.13 -12.48 4.19
C ASP A 19 22.03 -12.25 2.67
N VAL A 20 22.40 -13.26 1.89
CA VAL A 20 22.42 -13.18 0.41
C VAL A 20 21.08 -13.55 -0.24
N ALA A 21 20.02 -13.81 0.52
CA ALA A 21 18.68 -13.95 -0.05
C ALA A 21 18.25 -12.68 -0.81
N ALA A 22 17.54 -12.84 -1.93
CA ALA A 22 17.15 -11.73 -2.81
C ALA A 22 16.39 -10.61 -2.07
N THR A 23 15.43 -10.96 -1.20
CA THR A 23 14.68 -9.98 -0.39
C THR A 23 15.57 -9.23 0.59
N GLY A 24 16.62 -9.88 1.11
CA GLY A 24 17.62 -9.26 1.98
C GLY A 24 18.55 -8.32 1.23
N GLN A 25 19.00 -8.68 0.03
CA GLN A 25 19.84 -7.82 -0.81
C GLN A 25 19.09 -6.56 -1.27
N LEU A 26 17.87 -6.73 -1.82
CA LEU A 26 17.02 -5.61 -2.24
C LEU A 26 16.69 -4.69 -1.06
N LEU A 27 16.37 -5.23 0.12
CA LEU A 27 16.11 -4.41 1.28
C LEU A 27 17.36 -3.67 1.78
N THR A 28 18.54 -4.28 1.69
CA THR A 28 19.81 -3.63 2.05
C THR A 28 20.06 -2.43 1.13
N GLU A 29 19.93 -2.64 -0.17
CA GLU A 29 20.10 -1.59 -1.18
C GLU A 29 19.11 -0.42 -0.98
N LEU A 30 17.83 -0.73 -0.78
CA LEU A 30 16.80 0.28 -0.51
C LEU A 30 17.08 1.05 0.79
N ALA A 31 17.43 0.36 1.87
CA ALA A 31 17.65 0.98 3.18
C ALA A 31 18.85 1.92 3.15
N GLU A 32 19.97 1.50 2.55
CA GLU A 32 21.18 2.31 2.43
C GLU A 32 20.97 3.54 1.55
N ASP A 33 20.26 3.40 0.41
CA ASP A 33 20.00 4.54 -0.46
C ASP A 33 19.04 5.54 0.16
N LEU A 34 18.05 5.09 0.96
CA LEU A 34 17.17 6.00 1.70
C LEU A 34 17.92 6.77 2.80
N VAL A 35 18.98 6.18 3.38
CA VAL A 35 19.90 6.91 4.27
C VAL A 35 20.70 7.95 3.46
N GLY A 36 21.36 7.51 2.40
CA GLY A 36 22.30 8.34 1.64
C GLY A 36 21.64 9.45 0.82
N THR A 37 20.62 9.12 0.03
CA THR A 37 19.97 10.06 -0.90
C THR A 37 18.80 10.81 -0.27
N GLY A 38 18.05 10.16 0.62
CA GLY A 38 16.84 10.72 1.25
C GLY A 38 17.08 11.37 2.62
N GLY A 39 18.25 11.13 3.23
CA GLY A 39 18.61 11.65 4.56
C GLY A 39 17.75 11.07 5.69
N HIS A 40 17.11 9.92 5.47
CA HIS A 40 16.19 9.29 6.41
C HIS A 40 16.91 8.59 7.57
N GLU A 41 16.20 8.42 8.68
CA GLU A 41 16.63 7.52 9.74
C GLU A 41 16.00 6.14 9.52
N ILE A 42 16.81 5.15 9.16
CA ILE A 42 16.33 3.81 8.83
C ILE A 42 16.61 2.82 9.96
N TRP A 43 15.58 2.07 10.32
CA TRP A 43 15.68 0.93 11.22
C TRP A 43 15.23 -0.35 10.51
N VAL A 44 15.89 -1.47 10.77
CA VAL A 44 15.51 -2.78 10.22
C VAL A 44 15.41 -3.80 11.34
N VAL A 45 14.25 -4.43 11.49
CA VAL A 45 14.07 -5.61 12.33
C VAL A 45 14.29 -6.85 11.47
N ALA A 46 15.39 -7.56 11.73
CA ALA A 46 15.82 -8.70 10.93
C ALA A 46 16.24 -9.91 11.77
N GLY A 47 16.28 -11.08 11.13
CA GLY A 47 16.80 -12.30 11.71
C GLY A 47 18.33 -12.37 11.62
N PRO A 48 18.94 -13.43 12.18
CA PRO A 48 20.32 -13.79 11.88
C PRO A 48 20.47 -14.13 10.40
N ALA A 49 21.64 -13.84 9.83
CA ALA A 49 21.96 -14.24 8.46
C ALA A 49 22.08 -15.77 8.39
N LEU A 50 21.17 -16.40 7.66
CA LEU A 50 21.14 -17.86 7.48
C LEU A 50 21.90 -18.28 6.23
N ARG A 51 21.98 -17.39 5.23
CA ARG A 51 22.72 -17.60 3.98
C ARG A 51 23.78 -16.51 3.89
N SER A 52 24.97 -16.77 4.43
CA SER A 52 26.12 -15.86 4.34
C SER A 52 27.33 -16.63 3.78
N PRO A 53 28.08 -16.07 2.82
CA PRO A 53 29.31 -16.66 2.31
C PRO A 53 30.40 -16.72 3.38
N ASP A 54 30.39 -15.79 4.35
CA ASP A 54 31.27 -15.80 5.51
C ASP A 54 30.59 -16.59 6.65
N ARG A 55 31.06 -17.82 6.90
CA ARG A 55 30.56 -18.74 7.95
C ARG A 55 30.96 -18.24 9.35
N GLY A 56 30.47 -17.06 9.76
CA GLY A 56 30.76 -16.47 11.07
C GLY A 56 30.11 -15.11 11.29
N ARG A 57 30.06 -14.25 10.27
CA ARG A 57 29.39 -12.94 10.33
C ARG A 57 27.87 -13.11 10.40
N GLY A 58 27.25 -12.55 11.43
CA GLY A 58 25.80 -12.61 11.65
C GLY A 58 25.32 -13.78 12.53
N ARG A 59 26.22 -14.65 13.02
CA ARG A 59 25.89 -15.56 14.14
C ARG A 59 25.74 -14.73 15.40
N VAL A 60 24.57 -14.81 16.02
CA VAL A 60 24.29 -14.10 17.27
C VAL A 60 25.04 -14.80 18.40
N SER A 61 26.13 -14.20 18.90
CA SER A 61 26.72 -14.59 20.19
C SER A 61 25.94 -13.95 21.35
N GLY A 62 25.83 -14.64 22.49
CA GLY A 62 25.09 -14.19 23.68
C GLY A 62 23.68 -14.80 23.83
N TRP A 63 22.97 -14.47 24.92
CA TRP A 63 21.65 -15.05 25.27
C TRP A 63 20.46 -14.12 24.98
N LEU A 64 20.71 -12.84 24.64
CA LEU A 64 19.68 -11.83 24.47
C LEU A 64 18.79 -12.10 23.22
N PRO A 65 17.47 -11.90 23.31
CA PRO A 65 16.53 -12.15 22.21
C PRO A 65 16.65 -11.14 21.06
N VAL A 66 17.14 -9.93 21.35
CA VAL A 66 17.32 -8.84 20.38
C VAL A 66 18.69 -8.20 20.57
N ARG A 67 19.44 -8.01 19.48
CA ARG A 67 20.73 -7.30 19.47
C ARG A 67 20.67 -6.09 18.53
N ARG A 68 21.38 -5.02 18.88
CA ARG A 68 21.57 -3.85 18.01
C ARG A 68 22.83 -3.99 17.18
N GLU A 69 22.73 -3.67 15.90
CA GLU A 69 23.85 -3.58 14.96
C GLU A 69 23.66 -2.32 14.12
N ASP A 70 24.75 -1.80 13.54
CA ASP A 70 24.72 -0.68 12.60
C ASP A 70 25.48 -1.09 11.34
N HIS A 71 24.95 -0.74 10.18
CA HIS A 71 25.57 -1.00 8.88
C HIS A 71 25.26 0.13 7.92
N ASN A 72 26.29 0.81 7.40
CA ASN A 72 26.15 1.90 6.42
C ASN A 72 25.08 2.96 6.79
N GLY A 73 25.00 3.31 8.07
CA GLY A 73 24.03 4.29 8.59
C GLY A 73 22.62 3.73 8.86
N VAL A 74 22.37 2.45 8.59
CA VAL A 74 21.14 1.73 8.92
C VAL A 74 21.28 1.06 10.29
N ARG A 75 20.30 1.27 11.18
CA ARG A 75 20.23 0.64 12.50
C ARG A 75 19.46 -0.67 12.44
N ILE A 76 20.04 -1.76 12.90
CA ILE A 76 19.46 -3.10 12.79
C ILE A 76 19.15 -3.62 14.18
N LEU A 77 17.92 -4.12 14.36
CA LEU A 77 17.50 -4.93 15.50
C LEU A 77 17.45 -6.40 15.07
N ARG A 78 18.49 -7.16 15.42
CA ARG A 78 18.58 -8.61 15.18
C ARG A 78 17.72 -9.37 16.16
N ALA A 79 16.53 -9.77 15.74
CA ALA A 79 15.64 -10.67 16.45
C ALA A 79 16.10 -12.13 16.26
N ARG A 80 16.40 -12.83 17.34
CA ARG A 80 16.78 -14.25 17.29
C ARG A 80 15.60 -15.13 16.90
N GLY A 81 15.89 -16.18 16.12
CA GLY A 81 15.05 -17.35 15.96
C GLY A 81 15.86 -18.61 16.21
N THR A 82 15.19 -19.71 16.52
CA THR A 82 15.81 -21.04 16.52
C THR A 82 16.26 -21.41 15.10
N THR A 83 17.21 -22.33 15.00
CA THR A 83 17.77 -22.81 13.72
C THR A 83 17.71 -24.33 13.65
N PHE A 84 16.59 -24.93 14.05
CA PHE A 84 16.37 -26.36 13.95
C PHE A 84 16.34 -26.80 12.48
N SER A 85 16.67 -28.08 12.22
CA SER A 85 16.73 -28.62 10.86
C SER A 85 15.42 -28.34 10.09
N PRO A 86 15.49 -27.72 8.90
CA PRO A 86 14.32 -27.39 8.10
C PRO A 86 13.52 -28.62 7.61
N GLY A 87 14.10 -29.83 7.69
CA GLY A 87 13.51 -31.07 7.17
C GLY A 87 12.25 -31.53 7.92
N ARG A 88 11.99 -31.04 9.15
CA ARG A 88 10.80 -31.41 9.94
C ARG A 88 9.89 -30.20 10.15
N PHE A 89 8.57 -30.38 9.97
CA PHE A 89 7.57 -29.33 10.13
C PHE A 89 7.67 -28.58 11.47
N ALA A 90 7.77 -29.32 12.58
CA ALA A 90 7.91 -28.74 13.91
C ALA A 90 9.16 -27.86 14.04
N GLY A 91 10.26 -28.23 13.37
CA GLY A 91 11.48 -27.41 13.31
C GLY A 91 11.27 -26.09 12.57
N ARG A 92 10.61 -26.13 11.39
CA ARG A 92 10.28 -24.91 10.62
C ARG A 92 9.34 -23.98 11.40
N ALA A 93 8.29 -24.54 11.99
CA ALA A 93 7.34 -23.80 12.79
C ALA A 93 8.01 -23.14 14.01
N ALA A 94 8.84 -23.88 14.74
CA ALA A 94 9.59 -23.35 15.88
C ALA A 94 10.54 -22.21 15.46
N ASN A 95 11.23 -22.34 14.33
CA ASN A 95 12.12 -21.30 13.79
C ASN A 95 11.35 -20.01 13.45
N TYR A 96 10.19 -20.11 12.81
CA TYR A 96 9.37 -18.94 12.50
C TYR A 96 8.72 -18.32 13.74
N MET A 97 8.19 -19.13 14.66
CA MET A 97 7.51 -18.63 15.87
C MET A 97 8.48 -17.95 16.85
N SER A 98 9.66 -18.54 17.06
CA SER A 98 10.70 -17.94 17.91
C SER A 98 11.21 -16.61 17.33
N TYR A 99 11.46 -16.57 16.02
CA TYR A 99 11.80 -15.31 15.33
C TYR A 99 10.68 -14.27 15.46
N PHE A 100 9.42 -14.66 15.23
CA PHE A 100 8.27 -13.77 15.32
C PHE A 100 8.15 -13.14 16.71
N PHE A 101 8.30 -13.92 17.78
CA PHE A 101 8.26 -13.40 19.15
C PHE A 101 9.39 -12.38 19.41
N SER A 102 10.61 -12.71 19.01
CA SER A 102 11.76 -11.78 19.12
C SER A 102 11.56 -10.52 18.28
N ALA A 103 10.93 -10.61 17.12
CA ALA A 103 10.62 -9.46 16.27
C ALA A 103 9.54 -8.56 16.88
N CYS A 104 8.54 -9.13 17.55
CA CYS A 104 7.58 -8.36 18.35
C CYS A 104 8.29 -7.57 19.46
N LEU A 105 9.22 -8.21 20.18
CA LEU A 105 10.02 -7.54 21.21
C LEU A 105 10.90 -6.43 20.60
N ALA A 106 11.57 -6.69 19.48
CA ALA A 106 12.34 -5.68 18.75
C ALA A 106 11.46 -4.49 18.33
N GLY A 107 10.21 -4.75 17.91
CA GLY A 107 9.23 -3.71 17.60
C GLY A 107 8.91 -2.77 18.77
N LEU A 108 8.98 -3.27 20.01
CA LEU A 108 8.81 -2.44 21.23
C LEU A 108 10.04 -1.56 21.52
N MET A 109 11.22 -1.96 21.03
CA MET A 109 12.49 -1.24 21.20
C MET A 109 12.72 -0.16 20.13
N LEU A 110 11.86 -0.08 19.12
CA LEU A 110 11.96 0.91 18.04
C LEU A 110 11.65 2.32 18.55
N PRO A 111 12.41 3.35 18.14
CA PRO A 111 12.00 4.73 18.33
C PRO A 111 10.76 5.04 17.49
N ARG A 112 10.01 6.08 17.87
CA ARG A 112 8.73 6.46 17.25
C ARG A 112 8.87 6.63 15.73
N PRO A 113 8.36 5.71 14.89
CA PRO A 113 8.46 5.80 13.44
C PRO A 113 7.37 6.70 12.83
N ASP A 114 7.64 7.14 11.61
CA ASP A 114 6.67 7.77 10.72
C ASP A 114 6.00 6.73 9.83
N VAL A 115 6.81 5.81 9.30
CA VAL A 115 6.39 4.70 8.46
C VAL A 115 6.98 3.40 8.97
N VAL A 116 6.17 2.35 9.00
CA VAL A 116 6.60 0.98 9.26
C VAL A 116 6.25 0.13 8.05
N VAL A 117 7.25 -0.58 7.52
CA VAL A 117 7.15 -1.38 6.31
C VAL A 117 7.37 -2.85 6.69
N ALA A 118 6.47 -3.73 6.27
CA ALA A 118 6.67 -5.18 6.39
C ALA A 118 6.84 -5.80 5.02
N LEU A 119 7.86 -6.64 4.87
CA LEU A 119 8.02 -7.52 3.73
C LEU A 119 7.34 -8.88 4.02
N THR A 120 7.17 -9.70 2.98
CA THR A 120 6.49 -11.00 3.07
C THR A 120 7.38 -12.16 3.55
N ASP A 121 8.57 -11.90 4.11
CA ASP A 121 9.49 -12.93 4.64
C ASP A 121 9.76 -12.76 6.16
N PRO A 122 9.20 -13.64 7.02
CA PRO A 122 8.12 -14.59 6.76
C PRO A 122 6.76 -13.87 6.61
N PRO A 123 5.71 -14.53 6.06
CA PRO A 123 4.42 -13.89 5.77
C PRO A 123 3.74 -13.27 7.00
N ILE A 124 3.98 -13.86 8.18
CA ILE A 124 3.40 -13.42 9.46
C ILE A 124 4.11 -12.22 10.07
N ILE A 125 5.30 -11.83 9.59
CA ILE A 125 6.08 -10.73 10.18
C ILE A 125 5.35 -9.39 10.11
N GLY A 126 4.46 -9.24 9.13
CA GLY A 126 3.58 -8.08 9.02
C GLY A 126 2.70 -7.86 10.25
N LEU A 127 2.37 -8.90 11.03
CA LEU A 127 1.62 -8.74 12.27
C LEU A 127 2.44 -8.01 13.35
N ALA A 128 3.75 -8.34 13.47
CA ALA A 128 4.66 -7.66 14.37
C ALA A 128 4.86 -6.19 13.96
N ALA A 129 5.09 -5.96 12.67
CA ALA A 129 5.21 -4.63 12.09
C ALA A 129 3.96 -3.77 12.28
N LEU A 130 2.77 -4.34 12.05
CA LEU A 130 1.49 -3.67 12.27
C LEU A 130 1.29 -3.32 13.76
N GLY A 131 1.72 -4.20 14.68
CA GLY A 131 1.74 -3.93 16.11
C GLY A 131 2.60 -2.70 16.44
N ALA A 132 3.84 -2.67 15.94
CA ALA A 132 4.75 -1.53 16.09
C ALA A 132 4.17 -0.25 15.47
N ALA A 133 3.54 -0.34 14.29
CA ALA A 133 2.90 0.79 13.63
C ALA A 133 1.76 1.38 14.48
N ARG A 134 0.89 0.53 15.03
CA ARG A 134 -0.24 0.96 15.88
C ARG A 134 0.21 1.58 17.19
N ARG A 135 1.24 1.03 17.83
CA ARG A 135 1.84 1.56 19.06
C ARG A 135 2.17 3.05 18.96
N TRP A 136 2.67 3.46 17.80
CA TRP A 136 3.14 4.81 17.54
C TRP A 136 2.24 5.62 16.60
N ARG A 137 1.11 5.06 16.16
CA ARG A 137 0.24 5.63 15.12
C ARG A 137 1.04 5.99 13.86
N ALA A 138 2.01 5.16 13.49
CA ALA A 138 2.78 5.27 12.26
C ALA A 138 1.97 4.70 11.09
N ARG A 139 2.34 5.06 9.87
CA ARG A 139 1.74 4.51 8.65
C ARG A 139 2.27 3.11 8.42
N PHE A 140 1.39 2.18 8.08
CA PHE A 140 1.75 0.79 7.82
C PHE A 140 1.75 0.51 6.32
N VAL A 141 2.91 0.10 5.79
CA VAL A 141 3.09 -0.34 4.41
C VAL A 141 3.34 -1.83 4.38
N PHE A 142 2.62 -2.54 3.52
CA PHE A 142 2.83 -3.96 3.28
C PHE A 142 3.46 -4.15 1.90
N LEU A 143 4.75 -4.50 1.86
CA LEU A 143 5.53 -4.73 0.65
C LEU A 143 5.47 -6.22 0.29
N CYS A 144 4.67 -6.53 -0.74
CA CYS A 144 4.50 -7.89 -1.23
C CYS A 144 5.63 -8.23 -2.19
N GLN A 145 6.53 -9.11 -1.77
CA GLN A 145 7.51 -9.76 -2.66
C GLN A 145 6.97 -11.08 -3.22
N ASP A 146 6.14 -11.76 -2.44
CA ASP A 146 5.46 -13.00 -2.79
C ASP A 146 4.04 -13.01 -2.19
N ILE A 147 3.08 -13.66 -2.86
CA ILE A 147 1.71 -13.78 -2.36
C ILE A 147 1.50 -15.15 -1.69
N PHE A 148 1.24 -15.14 -0.38
CA PHE A 148 1.00 -16.34 0.42
C PHE A 148 -0.50 -16.56 0.72
N PRO A 149 -0.96 -17.82 0.87
CA PRO A 149 -0.20 -19.10 0.87
C PRO A 149 0.02 -19.74 -0.51
N GLU A 150 -0.42 -19.10 -1.60
CA GLU A 150 -0.44 -19.67 -2.94
C GLU A 150 0.96 -20.11 -3.40
N VAL A 151 1.99 -19.27 -3.19
CA VAL A 151 3.38 -19.65 -3.49
C VAL A 151 3.81 -20.92 -2.74
N ALA A 152 3.51 -21.02 -1.44
CA ALA A 152 3.91 -22.19 -0.64
C ALA A 152 3.20 -23.46 -1.09
N THR A 153 1.94 -23.35 -1.54
CA THR A 153 1.14 -24.50 -2.02
C THR A 153 1.68 -25.08 -3.32
N VAL A 154 2.27 -24.24 -4.17
CA VAL A 154 2.87 -24.66 -5.45
C VAL A 154 4.32 -25.13 -5.29
N LEU A 155 5.09 -24.51 -4.39
CA LEU A 155 6.53 -24.78 -4.26
C LEU A 155 6.91 -25.85 -3.25
N GLU A 156 6.14 -26.03 -2.18
CA GLU A 156 6.42 -27.01 -1.14
C GLU A 156 5.42 -28.17 -1.21
N ASP A 157 5.85 -29.40 -0.87
CA ASP A 157 4.95 -30.55 -0.62
C ASP A 157 4.06 -30.36 0.63
N PHE A 158 3.98 -29.13 1.14
CA PHE A 158 3.27 -28.77 2.33
C PHE A 158 1.78 -28.58 2.05
N ARG A 159 1.00 -29.65 2.28
CA ARG A 159 -0.47 -29.62 2.18
C ARG A 159 -1.11 -29.63 3.57
N SER A 160 -1.18 -28.47 4.22
CA SER A 160 -2.02 -28.29 5.41
C SER A 160 -3.06 -27.20 5.19
N ASP A 161 -4.31 -27.60 4.98
CA ASP A 161 -5.43 -26.68 4.75
C ASP A 161 -5.63 -25.71 5.91
N THR A 162 -5.34 -26.14 7.14
CA THR A 162 -5.48 -25.28 8.32
C THR A 162 -4.42 -24.19 8.36
N VAL A 163 -3.15 -24.53 8.07
CA VAL A 163 -2.07 -23.53 8.03
C VAL A 163 -2.27 -22.59 6.85
N ASN A 164 -2.65 -23.10 5.68
CA ASN A 164 -2.95 -22.28 4.51
C ASN A 164 -4.10 -21.31 4.77
N ARG A 165 -5.21 -21.75 5.37
CA ARG A 165 -6.32 -20.86 5.78
C ARG A 165 -5.87 -19.80 6.78
N LEU A 166 -5.00 -20.14 7.74
CA LEU A 166 -4.50 -19.18 8.71
C LEU A 166 -3.60 -18.12 8.05
N LEU A 167 -2.68 -18.53 7.17
CA LEU A 167 -1.81 -17.64 6.42
C LEU A 167 -2.59 -16.74 5.47
N ASP A 168 -3.62 -17.28 4.80
CA ASP A 168 -4.51 -16.48 3.95
C ASP A 168 -5.26 -15.43 4.76
N ARG A 169 -5.87 -15.81 5.89
CA ARG A 169 -6.54 -14.87 6.80
C ARG A 169 -5.59 -13.79 7.30
N ALA A 170 -4.37 -14.16 7.71
CA ALA A 170 -3.36 -13.21 8.15
C ALA A 170 -2.97 -12.24 7.02
N SER A 171 -2.75 -12.74 5.80
CA SER A 171 -2.40 -11.93 4.63
C SER A 171 -3.51 -10.95 4.25
N ARG A 172 -4.76 -11.42 4.15
CA ARG A 172 -5.93 -10.56 3.90
C ARG A 172 -6.11 -9.51 4.99
N PHE A 173 -5.90 -9.88 6.25
CA PHE A 173 -5.96 -8.95 7.37
C PHE A 173 -4.90 -7.86 7.25
N LEU A 174 -3.65 -8.22 6.96
CA LEU A 174 -2.56 -7.25 6.80
C LEU A 174 -2.81 -6.30 5.63
N ILE A 175 -3.19 -6.85 4.47
CA ILE A 175 -3.57 -6.09 3.27
C ILE A 175 -4.71 -5.11 3.56
N GLY A 176 -5.77 -5.57 4.24
CA GLY A 176 -6.91 -4.71 4.59
C GLY A 176 -6.56 -3.61 5.59
N ARG A 177 -5.56 -3.83 6.44
CA ARG A 177 -5.11 -2.87 7.47
C ARG A 177 -3.98 -1.96 7.00
N ALA A 178 -3.31 -2.26 5.89
CA ALA A 178 -2.29 -1.42 5.32
C ALA A 178 -2.84 -0.05 4.88
N ASP A 179 -2.03 1.00 5.14
CA ASP A 179 -2.25 2.32 4.56
C ASP A 179 -1.86 2.29 3.07
N ARG A 180 -0.80 1.56 2.72
CA ARG A 180 -0.45 1.21 1.34
C ARG A 180 0.04 -0.23 1.23
N VAL A 181 -0.31 -0.90 0.14
CA VAL A 181 0.26 -2.18 -0.29
C VAL A 181 1.13 -1.90 -1.51
N VAL A 182 2.37 -2.36 -1.48
CA VAL A 182 3.29 -2.27 -2.62
C VAL A 182 3.37 -3.63 -3.27
N ALA A 183 3.05 -3.70 -4.56
CA ALA A 183 3.25 -4.87 -5.40
C ALA A 183 4.50 -4.67 -6.26
N VAL A 184 5.24 -5.73 -6.56
CA VAL A 184 6.47 -5.67 -7.38
C VAL A 184 6.22 -5.86 -8.88
N GLY A 185 4.95 -5.83 -9.29
CA GLY A 185 4.50 -5.95 -10.67
C GLY A 185 2.99 -5.77 -10.81
N GLU A 186 2.52 -5.46 -12.03
CA GLU A 186 1.10 -5.29 -12.35
C GLU A 186 0.33 -6.61 -12.27
N THR A 187 0.90 -7.73 -12.69
CA THR A 187 0.24 -9.03 -12.52
C THR A 187 0.02 -9.35 -11.05
N MET A 188 1.00 -9.04 -10.19
CA MET A 188 0.89 -9.21 -8.74
C MET A 188 -0.16 -8.28 -8.14
N ARG A 189 -0.22 -7.02 -8.60
CA ARG A 189 -1.27 -6.08 -8.20
C ARG A 189 -2.66 -6.62 -8.52
N ALA A 190 -2.86 -7.18 -9.73
CA ALA A 190 -4.12 -7.80 -10.10
C ALA A 190 -4.50 -8.94 -9.15
N ARG A 191 -3.56 -9.86 -8.84
CA ARG A 191 -3.77 -10.96 -7.88
C ARG A 191 -4.07 -10.49 -6.46
N LEU A 192 -3.44 -9.41 -5.99
CA LEU A 192 -3.75 -8.83 -4.68
C LEU A 192 -5.17 -8.25 -4.62
N ILE A 193 -5.63 -7.62 -5.70
CA ILE A 193 -6.97 -7.05 -5.79
C ILE A 193 -8.03 -8.16 -5.87
N THR A 194 -7.92 -9.05 -6.85
CA THR A 194 -8.93 -10.08 -7.13
C THR A 194 -8.87 -11.26 -6.16
N GLY A 195 -7.66 -11.69 -5.79
CA GLY A 195 -7.43 -12.86 -4.93
C GLY A 195 -7.45 -12.53 -3.44
N LYS A 196 -6.83 -11.41 -3.02
CA LYS A 196 -6.68 -11.04 -1.59
C LYS A 196 -7.63 -9.94 -1.11
N GLY A 197 -8.41 -9.33 -1.99
CA GLY A 197 -9.36 -8.27 -1.64
C GLY A 197 -8.69 -6.94 -1.29
N ALA A 198 -7.50 -6.68 -1.85
CA ALA A 198 -6.84 -5.39 -1.71
C ALA A 198 -7.68 -4.29 -2.39
N GLN A 199 -7.81 -3.12 -1.74
CA GLN A 199 -8.50 -1.98 -2.35
C GLN A 199 -7.63 -1.38 -3.46
N PRO A 200 -8.11 -1.24 -4.72
CA PRO A 200 -7.29 -0.79 -5.85
C PRO A 200 -6.53 0.51 -5.60
N ARG A 201 -7.17 1.49 -4.95
CA ARG A 201 -6.56 2.79 -4.58
C ARG A 201 -5.42 2.71 -3.56
N LYS A 202 -5.29 1.58 -2.87
CA LYS A 202 -4.25 1.34 -1.86
C LYS A 202 -3.13 0.44 -2.39
N VAL A 203 -3.20 -0.03 -3.63
CA VAL A 203 -2.15 -0.87 -4.21
C VAL A 203 -1.36 -0.04 -5.21
N THR A 204 -0.08 0.16 -4.93
CA THR A 204 0.89 0.84 -5.80
C THR A 204 1.89 -0.19 -6.31
N VAL A 205 2.28 -0.09 -7.58
CA VAL A 205 3.34 -0.91 -8.14
C VAL A 205 4.67 -0.17 -8.01
N ILE A 206 5.67 -0.83 -7.44
CA ILE A 206 7.07 -0.41 -7.46
C ILE A 206 7.87 -1.66 -7.76
N HIS A 207 8.51 -1.71 -8.92
CA HIS A 207 9.19 -2.91 -9.39
C HIS A 207 10.45 -3.20 -8.57
N ASN A 208 10.89 -4.45 -8.61
CA ASN A 208 12.27 -4.77 -8.24
C ASN A 208 13.23 -4.16 -9.26
N TRP A 209 14.53 -4.14 -8.95
CA TRP A 209 15.51 -3.38 -9.74
C TRP A 209 16.83 -4.12 -9.90
N ALA A 210 17.65 -3.56 -10.78
CA ALA A 210 19.10 -3.73 -10.78
C ALA A 210 19.76 -2.34 -10.81
N ASP A 211 20.99 -2.28 -10.32
CA ASP A 211 21.81 -1.08 -10.43
C ASP A 211 22.40 -1.00 -11.85
N CYS A 212 21.82 -0.13 -12.68
CA CYS A 212 22.24 0.00 -14.08
C CYS A 212 23.58 0.72 -14.25
N ALA A 213 24.12 1.32 -13.17
CA ALA A 213 25.47 1.87 -13.15
C ALA A 213 26.51 0.79 -12.78
N ALA A 214 26.15 -0.15 -11.90
CA ALA A 214 27.01 -1.27 -11.53
C ALA A 214 27.02 -2.39 -12.61
N ILE A 215 25.86 -2.70 -13.19
CA ILE A 215 25.73 -3.67 -14.27
C ILE A 215 25.50 -2.92 -15.58
N THR A 216 26.49 -2.97 -16.47
CA THR A 216 26.47 -2.31 -17.77
C THR A 216 26.67 -3.31 -18.90
N PRO A 217 26.22 -3.01 -20.13
CA PRO A 217 26.51 -3.84 -21.29
C PRO A 217 28.02 -3.94 -21.51
N GLY A 218 28.56 -5.14 -21.29
CA GLY A 218 29.98 -5.44 -21.47
C GLY A 218 30.25 -6.33 -22.68
N SER A 219 31.52 -6.44 -23.07
CA SER A 219 31.96 -7.42 -24.07
C SER A 219 31.94 -8.82 -23.50
N LYS A 220 31.60 -9.81 -24.33
CA LYS A 220 31.80 -11.24 -23.99
C LYS A 220 33.27 -11.61 -23.85
N GLN A 221 34.15 -10.88 -24.53
CA GLN A 221 35.59 -11.04 -24.41
C GLN A 221 36.08 -10.38 -23.11
N ASN A 222 35.86 -11.07 -21.99
CA ASN A 222 36.18 -10.59 -20.65
C ASN A 222 36.87 -11.66 -19.79
N ARG A 223 37.31 -11.28 -18.60
CA ARG A 223 38.08 -12.16 -17.70
C ARG A 223 37.29 -13.38 -17.25
N PHE A 224 35.99 -13.23 -17.00
CA PHE A 224 35.12 -14.34 -16.62
C PHE A 224 35.02 -15.38 -17.74
N ALA A 225 34.75 -14.95 -18.98
CA ALA A 225 34.67 -15.84 -20.13
C ALA A 225 35.99 -16.59 -20.37
N GLN A 226 37.12 -15.89 -20.30
CA GLN A 226 38.45 -16.47 -20.51
C GLN A 226 38.79 -17.52 -19.45
N SER A 227 38.62 -17.18 -18.17
CA SER A 227 38.91 -18.08 -17.04
C SER A 227 38.08 -19.36 -17.03
N HIS A 228 36.90 -19.35 -17.67
CA HIS A 228 35.98 -20.49 -17.72
C HIS A 228 35.95 -21.17 -19.11
N GLY A 229 36.77 -20.72 -20.06
CA GLY A 229 36.81 -21.26 -21.42
C GLY A 229 35.46 -21.13 -22.14
N LEU A 230 34.83 -19.94 -22.06
CA LEU A 230 33.51 -19.63 -22.61
C LEU A 230 33.56 -18.58 -23.72
N THR A 231 34.75 -18.06 -24.03
CA THR A 231 34.99 -17.03 -25.03
C THR A 231 34.36 -17.36 -26.39
N ASP A 232 34.60 -18.56 -26.90
CA ASP A 232 34.16 -18.99 -28.23
C ASP A 232 32.81 -19.71 -28.23
N ALA A 233 32.33 -20.14 -27.05
CA ALA A 233 31.09 -20.91 -26.90
C ALA A 233 29.85 -20.01 -26.90
N PHE A 234 28.75 -20.40 -27.54
CA PHE A 234 27.46 -19.73 -27.34
C PHE A 234 26.89 -20.03 -25.95
N VAL A 235 26.89 -19.05 -25.07
CA VAL A 235 26.52 -19.24 -23.66
C VAL A 235 25.04 -18.96 -23.45
N VAL A 236 24.29 -20.02 -23.12
CA VAL A 236 22.92 -19.97 -22.61
C VAL A 236 22.98 -19.96 -21.10
N MET A 237 22.66 -18.84 -20.46
CA MET A 237 22.90 -18.67 -19.02
C MET A 237 21.62 -18.65 -18.19
N HIS A 238 21.64 -19.33 -17.04
CA HIS A 238 20.77 -19.01 -15.91
C HIS A 238 21.66 -18.57 -14.74
N SER A 239 21.42 -17.38 -14.18
CA SER A 239 22.21 -16.85 -13.07
C SER A 239 21.32 -16.45 -11.89
N GLY A 240 21.56 -17.04 -10.72
CA GLY A 240 20.82 -16.77 -9.49
C GLY A 240 20.47 -18.03 -8.69
N ASN A 241 19.43 -17.94 -7.86
CA ASN A 241 19.02 -19.06 -7.02
C ASN A 241 18.45 -20.22 -7.84
N LEU A 242 19.06 -21.40 -7.68
CA LEU A 242 18.61 -22.68 -8.25
C LEU A 242 17.51 -23.26 -7.34
N GLY A 243 16.35 -22.59 -7.35
CA GLY A 243 15.23 -22.84 -6.45
C GLY A 243 14.07 -23.59 -7.09
N LEU A 244 13.14 -24.05 -6.25
CA LEU A 244 11.98 -24.87 -6.62
C LEU A 244 10.98 -24.17 -7.57
N SER A 245 11.00 -22.84 -7.63
CA SER A 245 10.13 -22.04 -8.49
C SER A 245 10.62 -21.93 -9.93
N GLN A 246 11.92 -22.12 -10.14
CA GLN A 246 12.55 -22.00 -11.43
C GLN A 246 12.48 -23.37 -12.08
N ASP A 247 11.76 -23.49 -13.20
CA ASP A 247 11.59 -24.76 -13.90
C ASP A 247 12.88 -25.13 -14.66
N LEU A 248 13.93 -25.44 -13.91
CA LEU A 248 15.28 -25.68 -14.42
C LEU A 248 15.45 -27.09 -15.01
N GLY A 249 14.54 -28.01 -14.67
CA GLY A 249 14.49 -29.33 -15.31
C GLY A 249 14.22 -29.19 -16.81
N THR A 250 13.26 -28.35 -17.19
CA THR A 250 12.96 -28.04 -18.59
C THR A 250 14.15 -27.43 -19.33
N LEU A 251 14.95 -26.58 -18.67
CA LEU A 251 16.20 -26.07 -19.26
C LEU A 251 17.23 -27.19 -19.48
N LEU A 252 17.32 -28.15 -18.57
CA LEU A 252 18.20 -29.30 -18.73
C LEU A 252 17.74 -30.25 -19.85
N ASP A 253 16.42 -30.44 -19.97
CA ASP A 253 15.82 -31.19 -21.07
C ASP A 253 16.07 -30.48 -22.42
N ALA A 254 15.91 -29.15 -22.48
CA ALA A 254 16.26 -28.35 -23.65
C ALA A 254 17.75 -28.44 -23.99
N ALA A 255 18.64 -28.46 -23.00
CA ALA A 255 20.09 -28.63 -23.21
C ALA A 255 20.41 -29.94 -23.94
N GLU A 256 19.66 -31.01 -23.70
CA GLU A 256 19.81 -32.27 -24.43
C GLU A 256 19.44 -32.14 -25.92
N ARG A 257 18.46 -31.30 -26.26
CA ARG A 257 18.04 -31.03 -27.65
C ARG A 257 19.05 -30.16 -28.39
N LEU A 258 19.83 -29.38 -27.64
CA LEU A 258 20.90 -28.53 -28.16
C LEU A 258 22.21 -29.29 -28.40
N ARG A 259 22.31 -30.59 -28.07
CA ARG A 259 23.52 -31.42 -28.29
C ARG A 259 24.08 -31.41 -29.73
N PRO A 260 23.26 -31.31 -30.80
CA PRO A 260 23.79 -31.22 -32.16
C PRO A 260 24.64 -29.96 -32.43
N TYR A 261 24.62 -28.97 -31.54
CA TYR A 261 25.35 -27.70 -31.66
C TYR A 261 26.50 -27.66 -30.63
N PRO A 262 27.71 -28.11 -30.99
CA PRO A 262 28.80 -28.37 -30.05
C PRO A 262 29.39 -27.12 -29.41
N ASP A 263 29.14 -25.95 -29.99
CA ASP A 263 29.56 -24.65 -29.48
C ASP A 263 28.57 -24.06 -28.47
N ILE A 264 27.37 -24.62 -28.29
CA ILE A 264 26.41 -24.17 -27.27
C ILE A 264 26.78 -24.73 -25.90
N VAL A 265 26.90 -23.84 -24.91
CA VAL A 265 27.10 -24.18 -23.49
C VAL A 265 25.95 -23.63 -22.67
N VAL A 266 25.23 -24.51 -21.97
CA VAL A 266 24.23 -24.15 -20.97
C VAL A 266 24.92 -23.99 -19.62
N LEU A 267 24.98 -22.77 -19.12
CA LEU A 267 25.67 -22.40 -17.89
C LEU A 267 24.68 -22.05 -16.78
N LEU A 268 24.69 -22.85 -15.72
CA LEU A 268 23.89 -22.65 -14.51
C LEU A 268 24.78 -22.06 -13.41
N VAL A 269 24.62 -20.77 -13.11
CA VAL A 269 25.41 -20.03 -12.12
C VAL A 269 24.58 -19.79 -10.86
N GLY A 270 25.00 -20.34 -9.74
CA GLY A 270 24.40 -20.11 -8.44
C GLY A 270 24.29 -21.36 -7.58
N ASP A 271 23.42 -21.30 -6.58
CA ASP A 271 23.17 -22.40 -5.66
C ASP A 271 21.69 -22.41 -5.23
N GLY A 272 21.23 -23.51 -4.67
CA GLY A 272 19.86 -23.62 -4.19
C GLY A 272 19.39 -25.07 -4.02
N ALA A 273 18.13 -25.22 -3.61
CA ALA A 273 17.58 -26.51 -3.18
C ALA A 273 17.58 -27.60 -4.27
N VAL A 274 17.62 -27.24 -5.56
CA VAL A 274 17.57 -28.22 -6.66
C VAL A 274 18.92 -28.45 -7.34
N ARG A 275 20.00 -27.81 -6.89
CA ARG A 275 21.32 -27.89 -7.54
C ARG A 275 21.81 -29.33 -7.67
N ASP A 276 21.91 -30.06 -6.56
CA ASP A 276 22.45 -31.43 -6.54
C ASP A 276 21.65 -32.38 -7.43
N ALA A 277 20.32 -32.19 -7.49
CA ALA A 277 19.43 -32.97 -8.34
C ALA A 277 19.71 -32.69 -9.84
N LEU A 278 19.88 -31.43 -10.21
CA LEU A 278 20.21 -31.04 -11.60
C LEU A 278 21.58 -31.57 -12.02
N GLU A 279 22.59 -31.46 -11.15
CA GLU A 279 23.93 -32.02 -11.42
C GLU A 279 23.88 -33.54 -11.62
N THR A 280 23.09 -34.24 -10.79
CA THR A 280 22.90 -35.70 -10.91
C THR A 280 22.21 -36.07 -12.23
N GLN A 281 21.15 -35.35 -12.61
CA GLN A 281 20.45 -35.57 -13.88
C GLN A 281 21.35 -35.30 -15.09
N ALA A 282 22.14 -34.22 -15.07
CA ALA A 282 23.06 -33.87 -16.14
C ALA A 282 24.12 -34.97 -16.36
N ARG A 283 24.69 -35.50 -15.27
CA ARG A 283 25.66 -36.60 -15.30
C ARG A 283 25.03 -37.90 -15.81
N ALA A 284 23.85 -38.25 -15.31
CA ALA A 284 23.14 -39.47 -15.73
C ALA A 284 22.86 -39.50 -17.24
N ARG A 285 22.53 -38.34 -17.82
CA ARG A 285 22.26 -38.16 -19.25
C ARG A 285 23.51 -37.85 -20.09
N ARG A 286 24.69 -37.76 -19.47
CA ARG A 286 25.98 -37.44 -20.11
C ARG A 286 25.95 -36.12 -20.90
N LEU A 287 25.31 -35.09 -20.34
CA LEU A 287 25.22 -33.76 -20.97
C LEU A 287 26.55 -33.00 -20.83
N GLN A 288 27.38 -33.06 -21.86
CA GLN A 288 28.70 -32.39 -21.89
C GLN A 288 28.62 -30.88 -22.13
N ASN A 289 27.49 -30.41 -22.66
CA ASN A 289 27.21 -28.99 -22.91
C ASN A 289 26.62 -28.25 -21.71
N VAL A 290 26.46 -28.89 -20.55
CA VAL A 290 25.92 -28.27 -19.34
C VAL A 290 27.03 -28.07 -18.31
N ARG A 291 27.16 -26.85 -17.78
CA ARG A 291 28.16 -26.49 -16.75
C ARG A 291 27.49 -25.82 -15.56
N PHE A 292 28.03 -26.06 -14.37
CA PHE A 292 27.55 -25.49 -13.11
C PHE A 292 28.65 -24.66 -12.48
N LEU A 293 28.32 -23.46 -12.00
CA LEU A 293 29.22 -22.60 -11.24
C LEU A 293 28.55 -22.13 -9.95
N PRO A 294 29.31 -21.89 -8.87
CA PRO A 294 28.76 -21.31 -7.65
C PRO A 294 28.31 -19.86 -7.87
N TYR A 295 27.69 -19.26 -6.85
CA TYR A 295 27.43 -17.83 -6.83
C TYR A 295 28.70 -17.03 -7.10
N GLN A 296 28.58 -16.01 -7.95
CA GLN A 296 29.68 -15.11 -8.27
C GLN A 296 29.67 -13.90 -7.33
N PRO A 297 30.85 -13.37 -6.97
CA PRO A 297 30.94 -12.14 -6.19
C PRO A 297 30.33 -10.96 -6.98
N LYS A 298 29.81 -9.95 -6.28
CA LYS A 298 29.07 -8.83 -6.89
C LYS A 298 29.92 -8.10 -7.95
N GLU A 299 31.23 -8.01 -7.71
CA GLU A 299 32.20 -7.34 -8.58
C GLU A 299 32.43 -8.07 -9.91
N ALA A 300 32.19 -9.39 -9.94
CA ALA A 300 32.31 -10.22 -11.14
C ALA A 300 30.98 -10.39 -11.89
N LEU A 301 29.85 -9.87 -11.36
CA LEU A 301 28.54 -10.03 -11.99
C LEU A 301 28.46 -9.36 -13.37
N GLY A 302 29.10 -8.21 -13.55
CA GLY A 302 29.15 -7.52 -14.86
C GLY A 302 29.78 -8.40 -15.94
N ASP A 303 30.98 -8.93 -15.69
CA ASP A 303 31.71 -9.81 -16.61
C ASP A 303 30.97 -11.15 -16.82
N SER A 304 30.42 -11.73 -15.75
CA SER A 304 29.60 -12.95 -15.82
C SER A 304 28.38 -12.75 -16.73
N PHE A 305 27.63 -11.68 -16.54
CA PHE A 305 26.43 -11.41 -17.33
C PHE A 305 26.78 -11.05 -18.78
N ALA A 306 27.88 -10.30 -18.99
CA ALA A 306 28.39 -9.99 -20.32
C ALA A 306 28.88 -11.25 -21.09
N THR A 307 29.15 -12.36 -20.39
CA THR A 307 29.54 -13.61 -21.03
C THR A 307 28.36 -14.33 -21.68
N ALA A 308 27.14 -14.14 -21.18
CA ALA A 308 25.95 -14.77 -21.73
C ALA A 308 25.61 -14.21 -23.12
N ASP A 309 25.40 -15.09 -24.11
CA ASP A 309 24.82 -14.68 -25.38
C ASP A 309 23.29 -14.59 -25.28
N VAL A 310 22.69 -15.45 -24.46
CA VAL A 310 21.26 -15.45 -24.14
C VAL A 310 21.04 -15.93 -22.71
N PHE A 311 20.12 -15.30 -22.00
CA PHE A 311 19.67 -15.78 -20.70
C PHE A 311 18.40 -16.62 -20.78
N VAL A 312 18.15 -17.45 -19.78
CA VAL A 312 16.88 -18.17 -19.60
C VAL A 312 16.23 -17.77 -18.29
N VAL A 313 15.03 -17.22 -18.39
CA VAL A 313 14.14 -16.94 -17.25
C VAL A 313 13.00 -17.94 -17.32
N SER A 314 12.96 -18.89 -16.39
CA SER A 314 11.88 -19.89 -16.33
C SER A 314 11.14 -19.83 -15.01
N LEU A 315 9.83 -20.07 -15.07
CA LEU A 315 8.97 -20.15 -13.90
C LEU A 315 8.03 -21.35 -14.09
N LYS A 316 7.83 -22.14 -13.03
CA LYS A 316 6.82 -23.21 -13.08
C LYS A 316 5.43 -22.63 -13.36
N ARG A 317 4.61 -23.42 -14.05
CA ARG A 317 3.17 -23.15 -14.23
C ARG A 317 2.51 -22.87 -12.87
N ASP A 318 1.44 -22.08 -12.88
CA ASP A 318 0.64 -21.69 -11.71
C ASP A 318 1.29 -20.70 -10.72
N LEU A 319 2.52 -20.25 -10.95
CA LEU A 319 3.16 -19.21 -10.12
C LEU A 319 2.91 -17.78 -10.61
N THR A 320 2.13 -17.63 -11.68
CA THR A 320 1.93 -16.37 -12.39
C THR A 320 1.18 -15.32 -11.56
N GLY A 321 1.88 -14.21 -11.31
CA GLY A 321 1.44 -13.11 -10.45
C GLY A 321 1.60 -13.38 -8.95
N TYR A 322 2.09 -14.55 -8.55
CA TYR A 322 2.38 -14.87 -7.16
C TYR A 322 3.86 -14.62 -6.79
N ILE A 323 4.76 -14.71 -7.78
CA ILE A 323 6.19 -14.41 -7.69
C ILE A 323 6.61 -13.58 -8.91
N VAL A 324 7.49 -12.60 -8.71
CA VAL A 324 8.13 -11.86 -9.81
C VAL A 324 9.64 -12.12 -9.77
N PRO A 325 10.23 -12.80 -10.78
CA PRO A 325 11.65 -13.12 -10.81
C PRO A 325 12.55 -11.87 -10.82
N SER A 326 13.22 -11.57 -9.71
CA SER A 326 14.12 -10.40 -9.61
C SER A 326 15.39 -10.49 -10.46
N LYS A 327 15.75 -11.68 -10.96
CA LYS A 327 16.91 -11.87 -11.85
C LYS A 327 16.76 -11.19 -13.21
N LEU A 328 15.51 -10.98 -13.65
CA LEU A 328 15.22 -10.32 -14.92
C LEU A 328 15.90 -8.96 -15.01
N TYR A 329 15.82 -8.16 -13.95
CA TYR A 329 16.34 -6.79 -13.95
C TYR A 329 17.85 -6.72 -14.17
N GLY A 330 18.62 -7.68 -13.65
CA GLY A 330 20.06 -7.76 -13.92
C GLY A 330 20.37 -8.13 -15.38
N ILE A 331 19.55 -9.00 -15.99
CA ILE A 331 19.67 -9.39 -17.40
C ILE A 331 19.39 -8.18 -18.31
N LEU A 332 18.32 -7.45 -18.01
CA LEU A 332 17.98 -6.19 -18.68
C LEU A 332 19.15 -5.21 -18.56
N ALA A 333 19.66 -4.97 -17.35
CA ALA A 333 20.77 -4.04 -17.11
C ALA A 333 22.04 -4.41 -17.88
N ALA A 334 22.35 -5.70 -18.00
CA ALA A 334 23.49 -6.19 -18.78
C ALA A 334 23.30 -6.07 -20.31
N GLY A 335 22.12 -5.65 -20.77
CA GLY A 335 21.80 -5.51 -22.19
C GLY A 335 21.84 -6.85 -22.93
N ARG A 336 21.37 -7.92 -22.29
CA ARG A 336 21.39 -9.27 -22.87
C ARG A 336 19.98 -9.75 -23.21
N PRO A 337 19.82 -10.39 -24.38
CA PRO A 337 18.54 -11.00 -24.72
C PRO A 337 18.29 -12.21 -23.82
N TYR A 338 17.03 -12.61 -23.71
CA TYR A 338 16.65 -13.79 -22.97
C TYR A 338 15.48 -14.52 -23.63
N VAL A 339 15.35 -15.80 -23.28
CA VAL A 339 14.16 -16.59 -23.53
C VAL A 339 13.41 -16.74 -22.21
N ALA A 340 12.16 -16.29 -22.17
CA ALA A 340 11.29 -16.39 -21.02
C ALA A 340 10.32 -17.57 -21.18
N ALA A 341 10.59 -18.65 -20.46
CA ALA A 341 9.71 -19.82 -20.34
C ALA A 341 8.75 -19.61 -19.16
N VAL A 342 7.71 -18.80 -19.39
CA VAL A 342 6.77 -18.30 -18.38
C VAL A 342 5.38 -18.18 -19.02
N ASP A 343 4.31 -18.18 -18.21
CA ASP A 343 2.97 -17.91 -18.76
C ASP A 343 2.90 -16.52 -19.40
N GLU A 344 2.15 -16.40 -20.50
CA GLU A 344 1.94 -15.14 -21.23
C GLU A 344 1.32 -14.03 -20.38
N SER A 345 0.57 -14.40 -19.34
CA SER A 345 -0.04 -13.46 -18.39
C SER A 345 0.89 -13.01 -17.27
N SER A 346 2.16 -13.40 -17.28
CA SER A 346 3.13 -13.05 -16.24
C SER A 346 3.81 -11.70 -16.49
N GLU A 347 4.28 -11.10 -15.39
CA GLU A 347 5.05 -9.85 -15.43
C GLU A 347 6.26 -9.93 -16.38
N VAL A 348 6.94 -11.08 -16.37
CA VAL A 348 8.09 -11.30 -17.24
C VAL A 348 7.66 -11.31 -18.70
N ALA A 349 6.52 -11.92 -19.03
CA ALA A 349 5.99 -11.93 -20.39
C ALA A 349 5.55 -10.54 -20.86
N GLU A 350 4.92 -9.77 -19.98
CA GLU A 350 4.51 -8.39 -20.23
C GLU A 350 5.71 -7.49 -20.53
N ILE A 351 6.78 -7.55 -19.71
CA ILE A 351 8.03 -6.81 -19.95
C ILE A 351 8.66 -7.26 -21.27
N THR A 352 8.72 -8.57 -21.52
CA THR A 352 9.31 -9.14 -22.75
C THR A 352 8.62 -8.61 -24.00
N THR A 353 7.30 -8.58 -23.98
CA THR A 353 6.48 -8.19 -25.14
C THR A 353 6.47 -6.67 -25.33
N SER A 354 6.25 -5.92 -24.25
CA SER A 354 6.10 -4.46 -24.30
C SER A 354 7.38 -3.76 -24.75
N PHE A 355 8.54 -4.25 -24.29
CA PHE A 355 9.84 -3.70 -24.69
C PHE A 355 10.45 -4.44 -25.88
N GLY A 356 9.91 -5.61 -26.26
CA GLY A 356 10.45 -6.45 -27.32
C GLY A 356 11.92 -6.80 -27.08
N CYS A 357 12.25 -7.20 -25.84
CA CYS A 357 13.62 -7.39 -25.34
C CYS A 357 14.03 -8.86 -25.12
N GLY A 358 13.15 -9.80 -25.47
CA GLY A 358 13.40 -11.25 -25.40
C GLY A 358 12.42 -12.04 -26.25
N LEU A 359 12.45 -13.36 -26.13
CA LEU A 359 11.49 -14.27 -26.76
C LEU A 359 10.69 -15.02 -25.69
N LEU A 360 9.39 -15.19 -25.93
CA LEU A 360 8.55 -16.06 -25.10
C LEU A 360 8.67 -17.52 -25.56
N ALA A 361 8.74 -18.42 -24.59
CA ALA A 361 8.64 -19.86 -24.76
C ALA A 361 7.54 -20.42 -23.84
N GLU A 362 6.91 -21.50 -24.27
CA GLU A 362 5.88 -22.18 -23.48
C GLU A 362 6.50 -22.76 -22.18
N PRO A 363 5.97 -22.44 -20.98
CA PRO A 363 6.51 -22.95 -19.72
C PRO A 363 6.38 -24.47 -19.64
N GLY A 364 7.45 -25.16 -19.28
CA GLY A 364 7.48 -26.63 -19.21
C GLY A 364 7.65 -27.33 -20.57
N ASP A 365 7.83 -26.59 -21.68
CA ASP A 365 8.10 -27.16 -23.00
C ASP A 365 9.60 -27.05 -23.36
N PRO A 366 10.37 -28.16 -23.28
CA PRO A 366 11.79 -28.13 -23.59
C PRO A 366 12.08 -27.99 -25.09
N GLU A 367 11.18 -28.43 -25.96
CA GLU A 367 11.34 -28.33 -27.42
C GLU A 367 11.16 -26.87 -27.86
N ASP A 368 10.14 -26.20 -27.35
CA ASP A 368 9.94 -24.78 -27.63
C ASP A 368 11.07 -23.92 -27.07
N LEU A 369 11.50 -24.18 -25.83
CA LEU A 369 12.63 -23.49 -25.22
C LEU A 369 13.91 -23.65 -26.06
N ALA A 370 14.25 -24.88 -26.47
CA ALA A 370 15.41 -25.14 -27.33
C ALA A 370 15.29 -24.41 -28.68
N ARG A 371 14.12 -24.45 -29.31
CA ARG A 371 13.85 -23.77 -30.57
C ARG A 371 14.05 -22.25 -30.47
N LYS A 372 13.57 -21.60 -29.42
CA LYS A 372 13.76 -20.15 -29.20
C LYS A 372 15.23 -19.79 -28.94
N ILE A 373 15.96 -20.64 -28.22
CA ILE A 373 17.40 -20.51 -28.06
C ILE A 373 18.09 -20.60 -29.43
N LEU A 374 17.71 -21.57 -30.27
CA LEU A 374 18.27 -21.74 -31.62
C LEU A 374 17.98 -20.57 -32.55
N VAL A 375 16.81 -19.92 -32.43
CA VAL A 375 16.53 -18.67 -33.17
C VAL A 375 17.58 -17.61 -32.87
N LEU A 376 17.93 -17.41 -31.60
CA LEU A 376 18.95 -16.42 -31.19
C LEU A 376 20.38 -16.88 -31.47
N TYR A 377 20.61 -18.19 -31.49
CA TYR A 377 21.88 -18.80 -31.90
C TYR A 377 22.15 -18.59 -33.40
N HIS A 378 21.15 -18.75 -34.26
CA HIS A 378 21.31 -18.57 -35.70
C HIS A 378 21.27 -17.10 -36.11
N ASP A 379 20.43 -16.27 -35.47
CA ASP A 379 20.32 -14.84 -35.76
C ASP A 379 20.96 -13.98 -34.65
N ARG A 380 22.28 -13.77 -34.78
CA ARG A 380 23.05 -12.94 -33.85
C ARG A 380 22.70 -11.45 -33.94
N ALA A 381 22.16 -11.00 -35.07
CA ALA A 381 21.73 -9.61 -35.21
C ALA A 381 20.44 -9.37 -34.40
N LEU A 382 19.48 -10.30 -34.46
CA LEU A 382 18.31 -10.29 -33.60
C LEU A 382 18.70 -10.34 -32.12
N ALA A 383 19.60 -11.24 -31.72
CA ALA A 383 20.06 -11.35 -30.34
C ALA A 383 20.63 -10.01 -29.81
N ARG A 384 21.49 -9.34 -30.60
CA ARG A 384 22.04 -8.01 -30.23
C ARG A 384 20.96 -6.94 -30.16
N ARG A 385 20.00 -6.93 -31.09
CA ARG A 385 18.90 -5.96 -31.11
C ARG A 385 17.99 -6.12 -29.89
N LEU A 386 17.63 -7.35 -29.53
CA LEU A 386 16.86 -7.65 -28.33
C LEU A 386 17.63 -7.27 -27.07
N GLY A 387 18.94 -7.54 -27.01
CA GLY A 387 19.80 -7.10 -25.90
C GLY A 387 19.88 -5.57 -25.76
N GLY A 388 19.97 -4.82 -26.86
CA GLY A 388 19.90 -3.36 -26.84
C GLY A 388 18.58 -2.86 -26.23
N ARG A 389 17.45 -3.42 -26.68
CA ARG A 389 16.13 -3.11 -26.10
C ARG A 389 16.01 -3.53 -24.63
N ALA A 390 16.66 -4.62 -24.23
CA ALA A 390 16.72 -5.04 -22.84
C ALA A 390 17.43 -3.99 -21.97
N ARG A 391 18.52 -3.39 -22.47
CA ARG A 391 19.18 -2.28 -21.80
C ARG A 391 18.30 -1.04 -21.70
N ASP A 392 17.61 -0.68 -22.78
CA ASP A 392 16.70 0.47 -22.77
C ASP A 392 15.59 0.27 -21.73
N ALA A 393 14.99 -0.92 -21.68
CA ALA A 393 13.99 -1.29 -20.68
C ALA A 393 14.53 -1.23 -19.25
N ALA A 394 15.81 -1.60 -19.03
CA ALA A 394 16.41 -1.61 -17.70
C ALA A 394 16.38 -0.25 -17.01
N LEU A 395 16.43 0.85 -17.77
CA LEU A 395 16.45 2.21 -17.24
C LEU A 395 15.13 2.58 -16.54
N ASP A 396 14.00 1.99 -16.95
CA ASP A 396 12.70 2.16 -16.28
C ASP A 396 12.67 1.44 -14.93
N PHE A 397 13.49 0.40 -14.77
CA PHE A 397 13.60 -0.42 -13.57
C PHE A 397 14.87 -0.15 -12.77
N ASP A 398 15.58 0.96 -13.05
CA ASP A 398 16.84 1.27 -12.37
C ASP A 398 16.64 1.48 -10.86
N ARG A 399 17.61 1.01 -10.08
CA ARG A 399 17.65 1.15 -8.62
C ARG A 399 17.33 2.56 -8.15
N ALA A 400 17.95 3.58 -8.74
CA ALA A 400 17.75 4.96 -8.30
C ALA A 400 16.32 5.44 -8.59
N ALA A 401 15.69 4.97 -9.66
CA ALA A 401 14.28 5.27 -9.97
C ALA A 401 13.34 4.62 -8.95
N GLN A 402 13.53 3.33 -8.65
CA GLN A 402 12.66 2.60 -7.71
C GLN A 402 12.82 3.13 -6.27
N VAL A 403 14.04 3.48 -5.85
CA VAL A 403 14.28 4.11 -4.54
C VAL A 403 13.57 5.46 -4.43
N ARG A 404 13.60 6.29 -5.48
CA ARG A 404 12.85 7.57 -5.51
C ARG A 404 11.35 7.34 -5.38
N ALA A 405 10.82 6.28 -6.00
CA ALA A 405 9.40 5.92 -5.88
C ALA A 405 9.03 5.54 -4.43
N TYR A 406 9.89 4.76 -3.74
CA TYR A 406 9.70 4.46 -2.32
C TYR A 406 9.79 5.71 -1.43
N ASP A 407 10.78 6.58 -1.64
CA ASP A 407 10.90 7.83 -0.88
C ASP A 407 9.64 8.70 -1.04
N ALA A 408 9.18 8.91 -2.29
CA ALA A 408 7.97 9.66 -2.58
C ALA A 408 6.74 9.07 -1.88
N LEU A 409 6.57 7.74 -1.93
CA LEU A 409 5.48 7.04 -1.24
C LEU A 409 5.54 7.26 0.29
N PHE A 410 6.71 7.15 0.90
CA PHE A 410 6.85 7.31 2.34
C PHE A 410 6.58 8.76 2.78
N ARG A 411 7.02 9.74 1.99
CA ARG A 411 6.72 11.16 2.21
C ARG A 411 5.23 11.46 2.09
N GLU A 412 4.57 10.94 1.07
CA GLU A 412 3.12 11.05 0.88
C GLU A 412 2.37 10.54 2.12
N LEU A 413 2.68 9.32 2.56
CA LEU A 413 2.04 8.70 3.73
C LEU A 413 2.30 9.48 5.03
N ALA A 414 3.53 9.96 5.22
CA ALA A 414 3.88 10.78 6.37
C ALA A 414 3.10 12.11 6.39
N ALA A 415 2.93 12.75 5.23
CA ALA A 415 2.14 13.98 5.09
C ALA A 415 0.64 13.76 5.33
N GLU A 416 0.08 12.61 4.94
CA GLU A 416 -1.31 12.27 5.29
C GLU A 416 -1.50 12.10 6.80
N ARG A 417 -0.48 11.69 7.56
CA ARG A 417 -0.58 11.50 9.03
C ARG A 417 -0.92 12.81 9.75
N THR A 418 -0.56 13.93 9.17
CA THR A 418 -0.93 15.27 9.66
C THR A 418 -2.39 15.64 9.40
N GLU A 419 -3.13 14.89 8.56
CA GLU A 419 -4.58 15.06 8.43
C GLU A 419 -5.33 14.30 9.54
N PRO A 420 -6.29 14.90 10.26
CA PRO A 420 -6.98 14.23 11.35
C PRO A 420 -7.88 13.10 10.86
N ARG A 421 -7.66 11.91 11.41
CA ARG A 421 -8.57 10.77 11.25
C ARG A 421 -9.80 10.94 12.13
N VAL A 422 -10.98 10.81 11.53
CA VAL A 422 -12.25 10.73 12.25
C VAL A 422 -12.16 9.58 13.25
N SER A 423 -12.38 9.87 14.54
CA SER A 423 -12.34 8.84 15.59
C SER A 423 -13.34 7.72 15.28
N TRP A 424 -12.92 6.46 15.43
CA TRP A 424 -13.81 5.30 15.27
C TRP A 424 -14.97 5.32 16.28
N LEU A 425 -14.79 5.99 17.42
CA LEU A 425 -15.81 6.19 18.45
C LEU A 425 -16.91 7.20 18.04
N LYS A 426 -16.65 8.07 17.06
CA LYS A 426 -17.58 9.17 16.71
C LYS A 426 -18.93 8.64 16.25
N ARG A 427 -18.96 7.63 15.38
CA ARG A 427 -20.22 7.15 14.81
C ARG A 427 -21.11 6.42 15.82
N PRO A 428 -20.60 5.47 16.62
CA PRO A 428 -21.39 4.87 17.69
C PRO A 428 -21.93 5.91 18.67
N PHE A 429 -21.11 6.92 19.03
CA PHE A 429 -21.52 8.02 19.90
C PHE A 429 -22.65 8.87 19.28
N ASP A 430 -22.51 9.28 18.02
CA ASP A 430 -23.55 10.04 17.30
C ASP A 430 -24.89 9.28 17.27
N VAL A 431 -24.86 7.97 17.03
CA VAL A 431 -26.06 7.13 16.99
C VAL A 431 -26.70 7.01 18.37
N ALA A 432 -25.90 6.71 19.40
CA ALA A 432 -26.40 6.58 20.77
C ALA A 432 -27.02 7.88 21.27
N LEU A 433 -26.34 9.02 21.05
CA LEU A 433 -26.83 10.33 21.48
C LEU A 433 -28.07 10.76 20.70
N ALA A 434 -28.17 10.45 19.40
CA ALA A 434 -29.34 10.78 18.60
C ALA A 434 -30.56 9.93 18.98
N ALA A 435 -30.36 8.63 19.26
CA ALA A 435 -31.41 7.74 19.73
C ALA A 435 -31.97 8.20 21.09
N LEU A 436 -31.08 8.51 22.03
CA LEU A 436 -31.47 9.07 23.33
C LEU A 436 -32.17 10.43 23.17
N GLY A 437 -31.64 11.30 22.30
CA GLY A 437 -32.23 12.61 22.02
C GLY A 437 -33.65 12.51 21.46
N LEU A 438 -33.91 11.59 20.52
CA LEU A 438 -35.26 11.36 19.98
C LEU A 438 -36.22 10.78 21.03
N LEU A 439 -35.75 9.87 21.87
CA LEU A 439 -36.55 9.30 22.95
C LEU A 439 -36.98 10.39 23.95
N VAL A 440 -36.04 11.21 24.39
CA VAL A 440 -36.30 12.32 25.33
C VAL A 440 -37.15 13.42 24.69
N ALA A 441 -36.92 13.70 23.40
CA ALA A 441 -37.67 14.71 22.67
C ALA A 441 -39.06 14.25 22.23
N SER A 442 -39.41 12.96 22.30
CA SER A 442 -40.68 12.45 21.73
C SER A 442 -41.95 13.09 22.33
N PRO A 443 -42.06 13.37 23.64
CA PRO A 443 -43.25 14.01 24.19
C PRO A 443 -43.38 15.45 23.68
N VAL A 444 -42.27 16.18 23.64
CA VAL A 444 -42.21 17.56 23.14
C VAL A 444 -42.50 17.59 21.64
N ALA A 445 -41.94 16.65 20.88
CA ALA A 445 -42.19 16.48 19.45
C ALA A 445 -43.67 16.22 19.14
N ALA A 446 -44.35 15.41 19.95
CA ALA A 446 -45.79 15.16 19.82
C ALA A 446 -46.61 16.43 20.07
N LEU A 447 -46.27 17.20 21.11
CA LEU A 447 -46.91 18.49 21.39
C LEU A 447 -46.69 19.52 20.28
N ILE A 448 -45.46 19.60 19.74
CA ILE A 448 -45.14 20.45 18.59
C ILE A 448 -45.95 20.02 17.38
N GLY A 449 -46.03 18.71 17.10
CA GLY A 449 -46.81 18.19 15.99
C GLY A 449 -48.30 18.53 16.10
N LEU A 450 -48.86 18.42 17.31
CA LEU A 450 -50.24 18.83 17.60
C LEU A 450 -50.41 20.34 17.41
N ALA A 451 -49.51 21.17 17.93
CA ALA A 451 -49.58 22.63 17.79
C ALA A 451 -49.52 23.08 16.32
N VAL A 452 -48.65 22.47 15.51
CA VAL A 452 -48.56 22.71 14.06
C VAL A 452 -49.85 22.28 13.36
N LYS A 453 -50.47 21.18 13.78
CA LYS A 453 -51.75 20.71 13.22
C LYS A 453 -52.94 21.59 13.59
N LEU A 454 -52.98 22.08 14.82
CA LEU A 454 -54.05 22.96 15.30
C LEU A 454 -53.96 24.37 14.70
N GLU A 455 -52.77 24.82 14.29
CA GLU A 455 -52.59 26.18 13.74
C GLU A 455 -53.14 26.33 12.32
N ASP A 456 -52.79 25.42 11.39
CA ASP A 456 -53.20 25.55 9.97
C ASP A 456 -53.51 24.20 9.28
N GLY A 457 -53.55 23.09 10.01
CA GLY A 457 -53.89 21.76 9.49
C GLY A 457 -52.85 21.10 8.57
N GLY A 458 -51.79 21.81 8.17
CA GLY A 458 -50.80 21.30 7.21
C GLY A 458 -49.85 20.21 7.76
N PRO A 459 -48.81 19.82 6.99
CA PRO A 459 -47.90 18.73 7.38
C PRO A 459 -47.02 19.10 8.59
N VAL A 460 -46.76 18.15 9.49
CA VAL A 460 -45.92 18.41 10.68
C VAL A 460 -44.45 18.59 10.32
N PHE A 461 -43.94 17.75 9.41
CA PHE A 461 -42.55 17.75 9.00
C PHE A 461 -42.38 18.44 7.64
N TYR A 462 -41.25 19.12 7.50
CA TYR A 462 -40.79 19.73 6.26
C TYR A 462 -39.39 19.21 5.95
N GLY A 463 -39.17 18.81 4.69
CA GLY A 463 -37.89 18.26 4.23
C GLY A 463 -37.28 19.14 3.14
N GLN A 464 -36.01 19.52 3.31
CA GLN A 464 -35.29 20.34 2.33
C GLN A 464 -33.99 19.67 1.88
N HIS A 465 -33.70 19.67 0.58
CA HIS A 465 -32.45 19.14 0.07
C HIS A 465 -31.25 19.95 0.53
N ARG A 466 -30.22 19.26 1.02
CA ARG A 466 -28.97 19.85 1.49
C ARG A 466 -27.77 19.07 0.97
N VAL A 467 -26.63 19.76 0.88
CA VAL A 467 -25.35 19.16 0.49
C VAL A 467 -24.70 18.51 1.71
N GLY A 468 -24.39 17.22 1.58
CA GLY A 468 -23.78 16.37 2.59
C GLY A 468 -22.33 15.99 2.27
N LYS A 469 -21.89 14.88 2.87
CA LYS A 469 -20.52 14.38 2.69
C LYS A 469 -20.27 13.98 1.23
N GLY A 470 -19.14 14.40 0.67
CA GLY A 470 -18.74 14.08 -0.71
C GLY A 470 -19.64 14.70 -1.78
N GLY A 471 -20.37 15.78 -1.46
CA GLY A 471 -21.28 16.45 -2.39
C GLY A 471 -22.65 15.78 -2.54
N GLY A 472 -22.89 14.64 -1.88
CA GLY A 472 -24.17 13.94 -1.95
C GLY A 472 -25.32 14.79 -1.40
N ARG A 473 -26.48 14.75 -2.07
CA ARG A 473 -27.69 15.46 -1.61
C ARG A 473 -28.50 14.59 -0.65
N PHE A 474 -28.99 15.16 0.44
CA PHE A 474 -29.88 14.47 1.38
C PHE A 474 -31.02 15.38 1.81
N LEU A 475 -32.12 14.80 2.31
CA LEU A 475 -33.26 15.56 2.81
C LEU A 475 -33.07 15.87 4.30
N SER A 476 -32.88 17.14 4.63
CA SER A 476 -32.78 17.62 6.01
C SER A 476 -34.18 17.86 6.57
N TRP A 477 -34.54 17.12 7.61
CA TRP A 477 -35.88 17.15 8.21
C TRP A 477 -35.99 18.22 9.29
N LYS A 478 -37.08 18.97 9.29
CA LYS A 478 -37.43 19.96 10.30
C LYS A 478 -38.91 19.88 10.67
N PHE A 479 -39.28 20.45 11.82
CA PHE A 479 -40.68 20.81 12.03
C PHE A 479 -41.03 22.00 11.14
N ARG A 480 -42.22 21.96 10.56
CA ARG A 480 -42.70 23.07 9.73
C ARG A 480 -42.87 24.31 10.61
N SER A 481 -42.19 25.38 10.22
CA SER A 481 -42.25 26.70 10.89
C SER A 481 -42.78 27.81 9.97
N MET A 482 -43.16 27.46 8.74
CA MET A 482 -43.68 28.37 7.72
C MET A 482 -44.99 27.82 7.12
N VAL A 483 -45.79 28.69 6.52
CA VAL A 483 -47.03 28.31 5.81
C VAL A 483 -46.76 27.23 4.74
N ALA A 484 -47.73 26.33 4.54
CA ALA A 484 -47.56 25.13 3.70
C ALA A 484 -47.08 25.43 2.27
N ASP A 485 -47.56 26.51 1.65
CA ASP A 485 -47.24 26.89 0.27
C ASP A 485 -46.04 27.84 0.13
N SER A 486 -45.25 28.05 1.19
CA SER A 486 -44.15 29.04 1.20
C SER A 486 -43.17 28.84 0.04
N ASP A 487 -42.72 27.61 -0.19
CA ASP A 487 -41.73 27.32 -1.24
C ASP A 487 -42.33 27.44 -2.64
N ALA A 488 -43.60 27.04 -2.81
CA ALA A 488 -44.34 27.12 -4.07
C ALA A 488 -44.66 28.57 -4.46
N ARG A 489 -44.92 29.44 -3.48
CA ARG A 489 -45.23 30.87 -3.73
C ARG A 489 -44.01 31.77 -3.84
N TYR A 490 -42.92 31.47 -3.15
CA TYR A 490 -41.80 32.42 -2.99
C TYR A 490 -40.42 31.86 -3.39
N GLY A 491 -40.30 30.57 -3.72
CA GLY A 491 -39.03 29.94 -4.07
C GLY A 491 -38.05 29.82 -2.88
N PRO A 492 -36.78 29.42 -3.12
CA PRO A 492 -35.79 29.12 -2.09
C PRO A 492 -35.12 30.40 -1.52
N LEU A 493 -35.91 31.36 -1.05
CA LEU A 493 -35.42 32.62 -0.48
C LEU A 493 -35.09 32.48 1.00
N GLN A 494 -33.91 32.98 1.40
CA GLN A 494 -33.49 33.08 2.79
C GLN A 494 -34.51 33.90 3.61
N ALA A 495 -34.94 33.35 4.75
CA ALA A 495 -35.84 34.04 5.67
C ALA A 495 -35.20 35.33 6.20
N ARG A 496 -35.98 36.42 6.22
CA ARG A 496 -35.58 37.71 6.81
C ARG A 496 -36.14 37.84 8.23
N ASP A 497 -35.65 38.82 8.99
CA ASP A 497 -36.30 39.19 10.26
C ASP A 497 -37.73 39.67 9.97
N GLU A 498 -38.69 39.17 10.76
CA GLU A 498 -40.14 39.39 10.59
C GLU A 498 -40.73 38.89 9.25
N ASP A 499 -40.32 37.70 8.81
CA ASP A 499 -40.85 37.07 7.59
C ASP A 499 -42.35 36.70 7.72
N PRO A 500 -43.24 37.24 6.86
CA PRO A 500 -44.68 36.99 6.93
C PRO A 500 -45.06 35.52 6.65
N ARG A 501 -44.12 34.71 6.15
CA ARG A 501 -44.30 33.28 5.89
C ARG A 501 -44.21 32.44 7.16
N VAL A 502 -43.70 32.97 8.27
CA VAL A 502 -43.47 32.23 9.53
C VAL A 502 -44.73 32.20 10.39
N THR A 503 -45.15 31.01 10.83
CA THR A 503 -46.36 30.84 11.65
C THR A 503 -46.13 31.27 13.11
N ARG A 504 -47.18 31.39 13.94
CA ARG A 504 -47.05 31.74 15.36
C ARG A 504 -46.29 30.64 16.12
N VAL A 505 -46.64 29.38 15.89
CA VAL A 505 -45.89 28.24 16.44
C VAL A 505 -44.47 28.23 15.85
N GLY A 506 -44.34 28.50 14.55
CA GLY A 506 -43.06 28.60 13.86
C GLY A 506 -42.10 29.62 14.45
N ARG A 507 -42.58 30.79 14.90
CA ARG A 507 -41.75 31.80 15.59
C ARG A 507 -41.12 31.24 16.86
N LEU A 508 -41.90 30.54 17.69
CA LEU A 508 -41.39 29.90 18.91
C LEU A 508 -40.37 28.80 18.59
N LEU A 509 -40.68 27.95 17.60
CA LEU A 509 -39.79 26.85 17.18
C LEU A 509 -38.44 27.37 16.69
N ARG A 510 -38.43 28.45 15.91
CA ARG A 510 -37.19 29.05 15.39
C ARG A 510 -36.39 29.79 16.46
N ALA A 511 -37.07 30.46 17.40
CA ALA A 511 -36.43 31.14 18.52
C ALA A 511 -35.70 30.15 19.45
N THR A 512 -36.30 28.97 19.65
CA THR A 512 -35.77 27.91 20.53
C THR A 512 -34.91 26.88 19.78
N ALA A 513 -34.79 26.99 18.45
CA ALA A 513 -34.19 25.99 17.56
C ALA A 513 -34.81 24.58 17.65
N LEU A 514 -36.01 24.46 18.24
CA LEU A 514 -36.75 23.20 18.32
C LEU A 514 -37.21 22.72 16.93
N ASP A 515 -37.25 23.61 15.93
CA ASP A 515 -37.54 23.24 14.53
C ASP A 515 -36.54 22.24 13.96
N GLU A 516 -35.31 22.18 14.49
CA GLU A 516 -34.24 21.31 14.01
C GLU A 516 -34.22 19.92 14.67
N LEU A 517 -35.08 19.65 15.66
CA LEU A 517 -35.15 18.35 16.35
C LEU A 517 -35.30 17.14 15.40
N PRO A 518 -36.09 17.19 14.31
CA PRO A 518 -36.20 16.05 13.39
C PRO A 518 -34.88 15.69 12.68
N GLN A 519 -33.88 16.58 12.67
CA GLN A 519 -32.56 16.27 12.12
C GLN A 519 -31.80 15.20 12.92
N LEU A 520 -32.22 14.88 14.16
CA LEU A 520 -31.71 13.72 14.88
C LEU A 520 -31.95 12.41 14.11
N TRP A 521 -33.04 12.34 13.32
CA TRP A 521 -33.27 11.23 12.39
C TRP A 521 -32.22 11.16 11.27
N ASN A 522 -31.78 12.32 10.74
CA ASN A 522 -30.70 12.37 9.75
C ASN A 522 -29.37 11.89 10.35
N ILE A 523 -29.13 12.15 11.63
CA ILE A 523 -27.96 11.59 12.34
C ILE A 523 -28.09 10.07 12.45
N LEU A 524 -29.24 9.52 12.85
CA LEU A 524 -29.43 8.06 12.90
C LEU A 524 -29.22 7.39 11.54
N LYS A 525 -29.80 7.96 10.47
CA LYS A 525 -29.64 7.45 9.09
C LYS A 525 -28.20 7.55 8.57
N GLY A 526 -27.41 8.48 9.09
CA GLY A 526 -25.99 8.65 8.76
C GLY A 526 -25.72 9.73 7.71
N ASP A 527 -26.73 10.53 7.38
CA ASP A 527 -26.62 11.71 6.51
C ASP A 527 -25.87 12.86 7.22
N MET A 528 -26.07 12.98 8.54
CA MET A 528 -25.49 14.01 9.41
C MET A 528 -24.72 13.43 10.61
N SER A 529 -24.02 14.31 11.33
CA SER A 529 -23.40 14.08 12.64
C SER A 529 -23.87 15.16 13.64
N PHE A 530 -23.64 15.01 14.94
CA PHE A 530 -23.88 16.13 15.87
C PHE A 530 -22.95 17.30 15.57
N VAL A 531 -21.68 17.00 15.26
CA VAL A 531 -20.64 18.01 15.04
C VAL A 531 -20.09 17.92 13.63
N GLY A 532 -20.15 19.04 12.91
CA GLY A 532 -19.68 19.18 11.54
C GLY A 532 -20.00 20.54 10.93
N PRO A 533 -19.47 20.84 9.74
CA PRO A 533 -19.87 22.02 8.97
C PRO A 533 -21.38 22.06 8.77
N ARG A 534 -22.01 23.23 8.84
CA ARG A 534 -23.46 23.34 8.63
C ARG A 534 -23.84 22.86 7.21
N PRO A 535 -24.89 22.03 7.04
CA PRO A 535 -25.36 21.65 5.71
C PRO A 535 -25.87 22.90 4.95
N LEU A 536 -25.48 23.03 3.69
CA LEU A 536 -25.85 24.18 2.83
C LEU A 536 -26.92 23.78 1.83
N LEU A 537 -27.68 24.78 1.37
CA LEU A 537 -28.63 24.57 0.27
C LEU A 537 -27.84 24.44 -1.04
N PRO A 538 -28.20 23.52 -1.95
CA PRO A 538 -27.65 23.54 -3.31
C PRO A 538 -27.94 24.88 -3.98
N GLU A 539 -26.98 25.43 -4.72
CA GLU A 539 -27.15 26.66 -5.52
C GLU A 539 -27.48 27.89 -4.66
N GLU A 540 -27.12 27.86 -3.37
CA GLU A 540 -27.29 28.98 -2.46
C GLU A 540 -26.43 30.18 -2.92
N ILE A 541 -27.00 31.38 -2.86
CA ILE A 541 -26.30 32.62 -3.23
C ILE A 541 -25.99 33.40 -1.95
N GLU A 542 -24.72 33.80 -1.79
CA GLU A 542 -24.31 34.70 -0.69
C GLU A 542 -24.94 36.09 -0.89
N VAL A 543 -25.64 36.60 0.12
CA VAL A 543 -26.21 37.96 0.14
C VAL A 543 -25.48 38.92 1.08
N SER A 544 -24.71 38.39 2.03
CA SER A 544 -23.89 39.16 2.98
C SER A 544 -22.52 39.47 2.35
N GLY A 545 -22.49 40.44 1.42
CA GLY A 545 -21.27 40.87 0.70
C GLY A 545 -21.44 40.84 -0.82
N GLU A 546 -20.41 40.38 -1.55
CA GLU A 546 -20.49 40.18 -3.00
C GLU A 546 -21.44 39.04 -3.34
N ARG A 547 -22.41 39.31 -4.22
CA ARG A 547 -23.40 38.33 -4.66
C ARG A 547 -22.74 37.26 -5.52
N ARG A 548 -22.53 36.07 -4.97
CA ARG A 548 -21.91 34.92 -5.68
C ARG A 548 -22.48 33.57 -5.21
N PRO A 549 -22.53 32.56 -6.09
CA PRO A 549 -22.85 31.18 -5.70
C PRO A 549 -21.85 30.66 -4.66
N LEU A 550 -22.35 29.97 -3.63
CA LEU A 550 -21.48 29.42 -2.57
C LEU A 550 -20.47 28.40 -3.10
N GLU A 551 -20.81 27.68 -4.18
CA GLU A 551 -19.97 26.70 -4.85
C GLU A 551 -18.66 27.31 -5.36
N LYS A 552 -18.68 28.59 -5.72
CA LYS A 552 -17.50 29.31 -6.21
C LYS A 552 -16.59 29.85 -5.09
N ILE A 553 -17.00 29.73 -3.83
CA ILE A 553 -16.21 30.23 -2.70
C ILE A 553 -15.11 29.20 -2.33
N PRO A 554 -13.83 29.62 -2.24
CA PRO A 554 -12.75 28.71 -1.85
C PRO A 554 -13.04 27.99 -0.53
N GLY A 555 -12.93 26.65 -0.56
CA GLY A 555 -13.22 25.79 0.59
C GLY A 555 -14.58 25.09 0.56
N TYR A 556 -15.45 25.38 -0.41
CA TYR A 556 -16.78 24.78 -0.53
C TYR A 556 -16.75 23.24 -0.66
N GLU A 557 -15.87 22.69 -1.49
CA GLU A 557 -15.74 21.23 -1.64
C GLU A 557 -14.98 20.60 -0.45
N ALA A 558 -13.93 21.27 0.02
CA ALA A 558 -13.09 20.74 1.08
C ALA A 558 -13.84 20.57 2.42
N ARG A 559 -14.86 21.38 2.72
CA ARG A 559 -15.74 21.19 3.89
C ARG A 559 -16.65 19.95 3.77
N GLN A 560 -16.89 19.44 2.57
CA GLN A 560 -17.72 18.25 2.32
C GLN A 560 -16.96 16.94 2.57
N ARG A 561 -15.66 16.98 2.93
CA ARG A 561 -14.88 15.79 3.29
C ARG A 561 -15.42 15.05 4.52
N VAL A 562 -16.18 15.74 5.37
CA VAL A 562 -16.80 15.19 6.59
C VAL A 562 -18.32 15.29 6.52
N ARG A 563 -19.03 14.56 7.38
CA ARG A 563 -20.50 14.71 7.48
C ARG A 563 -20.83 16.11 7.99
N PRO A 564 -21.88 16.76 7.44
CA PRO A 564 -22.37 18.00 8.02
C PRO A 564 -22.92 17.76 9.42
N GLY A 565 -22.99 18.82 10.23
CA GLY A 565 -23.45 18.71 11.61
C GLY A 565 -24.49 19.74 12.03
N LEU A 566 -25.19 19.42 13.11
CA LEU A 566 -26.09 20.34 13.81
C LEU A 566 -25.33 21.54 14.34
N THR A 567 -24.24 21.25 15.06
CA THR A 567 -23.31 22.25 15.58
C THR A 567 -21.93 22.10 14.96
N GLY A 568 -21.09 23.12 15.11
CA GLY A 568 -19.76 23.17 14.53
C GLY A 568 -19.03 24.42 14.98
N ILE A 569 -17.73 24.51 14.64
CA ILE A 569 -16.91 25.65 15.06
C ILE A 569 -17.50 26.97 14.55
N ALA A 570 -17.98 27.01 13.29
CA ALA A 570 -18.61 28.20 12.73
C ALA A 570 -19.91 28.57 13.47
N GLN A 571 -20.74 27.59 13.84
CA GLN A 571 -21.98 27.84 14.59
C GLN A 571 -21.72 28.36 16.01
N VAL A 572 -20.65 27.91 16.65
CA VAL A 572 -20.35 28.22 18.06
C VAL A 572 -19.54 29.51 18.22
N TYR A 573 -18.57 29.77 17.33
CA TYR A 573 -17.60 30.86 17.50
C TYR A 573 -17.78 32.04 16.54
N ALA A 574 -18.52 31.88 15.44
CA ALA A 574 -18.69 32.94 14.45
C ALA A 574 -20.03 33.67 14.61
N PRO A 575 -20.07 35.01 14.45
CA PRO A 575 -21.33 35.75 14.40
C PRO A 575 -22.24 35.27 13.24
N ARG A 576 -23.56 35.46 13.40
CA ARG A 576 -24.54 34.97 12.42
C ARG A 576 -24.36 35.60 11.03
N ASP A 577 -23.94 36.86 10.95
CA ASP A 577 -23.97 37.62 9.68
C ASP A 577 -22.61 37.80 9.01
N ILE A 578 -21.56 37.10 9.47
CA ILE A 578 -20.26 37.17 8.80
C ILE A 578 -20.31 36.49 7.41
N PRO A 579 -19.51 36.97 6.44
CA PRO A 579 -19.42 36.35 5.13
C PRO A 579 -19.08 34.86 5.20
N ARG A 580 -19.69 34.07 4.31
CA ARG A 580 -19.51 32.61 4.16
C ARG A 580 -18.06 32.23 3.96
N ARG A 581 -17.26 33.05 3.27
CA ARG A 581 -15.81 32.85 3.14
C ARG A 581 -15.11 32.72 4.49
N GLN A 582 -15.52 33.49 5.50
CA GLN A 582 -14.95 33.41 6.85
C GLN A 582 -15.48 32.18 7.60
N LYS A 583 -16.77 31.86 7.48
CA LYS A 583 -17.34 30.62 8.05
C LYS A 583 -16.67 29.37 7.49
N PHE A 584 -16.36 29.36 6.18
CA PHE A 584 -15.69 28.23 5.54
C PHE A 584 -14.28 28.03 6.10
N LYS A 585 -13.55 29.09 6.46
CA LYS A 585 -12.26 28.93 7.15
C LYS A 585 -12.42 28.18 8.48
N LEU A 586 -13.48 28.47 9.25
CA LEU A 586 -13.79 27.77 10.51
C LEU A 586 -14.26 26.33 10.26
N ASP A 587 -15.06 26.09 9.22
CA ASP A 587 -15.45 24.74 8.81
C ASP A 587 -14.23 23.90 8.42
N LEU A 588 -13.30 24.48 7.65
CA LEU A 588 -12.04 23.82 7.27
C LEU A 588 -11.12 23.60 8.47
N LEU A 589 -11.13 24.51 9.45
CA LEU A 589 -10.41 24.31 10.70
C LEU A 589 -10.95 23.08 11.45
N TYR A 590 -12.27 22.89 11.47
CA TYR A 590 -12.87 21.68 12.04
C TYR A 590 -12.45 20.43 11.26
N VAL A 591 -12.55 20.44 9.93
CA VAL A 591 -12.09 19.31 9.09
C VAL A 591 -10.62 18.96 9.37
N LYS A 592 -9.78 19.97 9.61
CA LYS A 592 -8.35 19.84 9.93
C LYS A 592 -8.02 19.58 11.39
N LYS A 593 -8.96 19.64 12.33
CA LYS A 593 -8.68 19.41 13.77
C LYS A 593 -9.68 18.47 14.45
N GLN A 594 -10.58 17.86 13.69
CA GLN A 594 -11.62 16.99 14.22
C GLN A 594 -11.02 15.89 15.12
N SER A 595 -11.60 15.74 16.30
CA SER A 595 -11.26 14.70 17.26
C SER A 595 -12.48 14.45 18.15
N PHE A 596 -12.55 13.27 18.75
CA PHE A 596 -13.67 12.92 19.63
C PHE A 596 -13.87 13.93 20.77
N TRP A 597 -12.78 14.41 21.36
CA TRP A 597 -12.82 15.41 22.43
C TRP A 597 -13.24 16.80 21.95
N LEU A 598 -12.84 17.19 20.74
CA LEU A 598 -13.32 18.44 20.15
C LEU A 598 -14.83 18.38 19.91
N ASP A 599 -15.36 17.23 19.46
CA ASP A 599 -16.80 17.05 19.27
C ASP A 599 -17.54 17.18 20.60
N LEU A 600 -17.09 16.50 21.65
CA LEU A 600 -17.70 16.59 22.98
C LEU A 600 -17.69 18.04 23.51
N LYS A 601 -16.57 18.74 23.33
CA LYS A 601 -16.45 20.16 23.71
C LYS A 601 -17.45 21.03 22.94
N LEU A 602 -17.59 20.83 21.63
CA LEU A 602 -18.51 21.62 20.80
C LEU A 602 -19.97 21.32 21.13
N ILE A 603 -20.34 20.06 21.40
CA ILE A 603 -21.68 19.68 21.84
C ILE A 603 -22.00 20.33 23.18
N ALA A 604 -21.12 20.19 24.18
CA ALA A 604 -21.33 20.76 25.51
C ALA A 604 -21.47 22.29 25.46
N LEU A 605 -20.60 22.96 24.68
CA LEU A 605 -20.65 24.41 24.51
C LEU A 605 -21.93 24.84 23.77
N SER A 606 -22.32 24.12 22.72
CA SER A 606 -23.57 24.39 22.00
C SER A 606 -24.79 24.22 22.90
N PHE A 607 -24.85 23.17 23.73
CA PHE A 607 -25.93 22.94 24.68
C PHE A 607 -25.98 24.04 25.74
N TRP A 608 -24.83 24.44 26.28
CA TRP A 608 -24.73 25.52 27.27
C TRP A 608 -25.21 26.87 26.73
N ILE A 609 -24.85 27.20 25.48
CA ILE A 609 -25.30 28.42 24.81
C ILE A 609 -26.83 28.41 24.64
N THR A 610 -27.40 27.30 24.17
CA THR A 610 -28.86 27.16 24.02
C THR A 610 -29.59 27.24 25.35
N PHE A 611 -29.10 26.57 26.40
CA PHE A 611 -29.75 26.53 27.72
C PHE A 611 -29.76 27.88 28.42
N ARG A 612 -28.70 28.70 28.26
CA ARG A 612 -28.67 30.04 28.85
C ARG A 612 -29.54 31.06 28.11
N ALA A 613 -30.16 30.71 26.98
CA ALA A 613 -30.92 31.62 26.11
C ALA A 613 -30.16 32.91 25.71
N HIS A 614 -28.83 32.95 25.89
CA HIS A 614 -27.98 34.09 25.58
C HIS A 614 -27.56 34.10 24.10
N TRP A 615 -28.51 33.85 23.20
CA TRP A 615 -28.29 34.14 21.78
C TRP A 615 -28.30 35.66 21.51
N GLU A 616 -28.87 36.48 22.41
CA GLU A 616 -29.23 37.88 22.17
C GLU A 616 -28.52 38.94 23.04
N HIS A 617 -27.66 38.56 24.00
CA HIS A 617 -26.85 39.56 24.72
C HIS A 617 -25.47 39.74 24.11
N ARG A 618 -25.44 40.49 22.99
CA ARG A 618 -24.36 41.46 22.73
C ARG A 618 -25.03 42.80 22.40
N GLY A 619 -24.80 43.77 23.28
CA GLY A 619 -25.56 45.02 23.40
C GLY A 619 -25.61 45.92 22.16
N ARG A 620 -26.55 46.87 22.20
CA ARG A 620 -26.69 47.96 21.24
C ARG A 620 -25.50 48.93 21.32
N LYS A 621 -24.90 49.14 20.15
CA LYS A 621 -24.38 50.41 19.58
C LYS A 621 -23.48 51.28 20.47
N VAL A 622 -22.17 51.19 20.23
CA VAL A 622 -21.37 52.17 19.46
C VAL A 622 -20.33 51.40 18.65
#